data_AF-A0A6A3VL59-F1
#
_entry.id   AF-A0A6A3VL59-F1
#
_cell.length_a   1.000
_cell.length_b   1.000
_cell.length_c   1.000
_cell.angle_alpha   90.00
_cell.angle_beta   90.00
_cell.angle_gamma   90.00
#
_symmetry.space_group_name_H-M   'P 1'
#
loop_
_entity.id
_entity.type
_entity.pdbx_description
1 polymer ?
#
loop_
_entity_poly.entity_id
_entity_poly.type
_entity_poly.pdbx_seq_one_letter_code
_entity_poly.pdbx_strand_id
1 'polypeptide(L)'
;MPNATPWSVEEDVRLCKAYTNISEDGATSTDQNATTFWYRIHATYSQLGATDTVARKPGALQTRWAGLIRPDVALYASCLAAVEAQQRSGWTEQDYTNEAANRFTAKREQLNANALREYNEGVSSGSVKGKRKPRLKPETFRLLHCFNVLRGSVRFMRDIPTPRKRPC
;
A
#
# COMPACT_ATOMS: atom_id res chain seq x y z
N MET A 1 -21.93 -0.31 -18.98
CA MET A 1 -21.68 0.07 -17.57
C MET A 1 -20.73 1.25 -17.57
N PRO A 2 -21.02 2.39 -16.93
CA PRO A 2 -20.03 3.46 -16.83
C PRO A 2 -18.79 2.90 -16.12
N ASN A 3 -17.61 3.21 -16.66
CA ASN A 3 -16.33 2.81 -16.06
C ASN A 3 -16.27 3.31 -14.61
N ALA A 4 -15.69 2.51 -13.72
CA ALA A 4 -15.51 2.91 -12.33
C ALA A 4 -14.76 4.26 -12.25
N THR A 5 -15.30 5.20 -11.48
CA THR A 5 -14.68 6.52 -11.28
C THR A 5 -13.22 6.35 -10.84
N PRO A 6 -12.24 6.94 -11.55
CA PRO A 6 -10.83 6.82 -11.20
C PRO A 6 -10.59 7.39 -9.80
N TRP A 7 -9.60 6.85 -9.08
CA TRP A 7 -9.21 7.34 -7.76
C TRP A 7 -8.31 8.56 -7.92
N SER A 8 -8.60 9.63 -7.18
CA SER A 8 -7.73 10.81 -7.12
C SER A 8 -6.66 10.68 -6.02
N VAL A 9 -5.64 11.55 -6.08
CA VAL A 9 -4.61 11.66 -5.03
C VAL A 9 -5.24 12.06 -3.69
N GLU A 10 -6.20 12.97 -3.73
CA GLU A 10 -6.91 13.48 -2.55
C GLU A 10 -7.75 12.38 -1.89
N GLU A 11 -8.40 11.52 -2.68
CA GLU A 11 -9.14 10.37 -2.16
C GLU A 11 -8.20 9.36 -1.48
N ASP A 12 -7.05 9.06 -2.09
CA ASP A 12 -6.06 8.16 -1.50
C ASP A 12 -5.49 8.74 -0.19
N VAL A 13 -5.15 10.03 -0.16
CA VAL A 13 -4.68 10.74 1.06
C VAL A 13 -5.76 10.68 2.14
N ARG A 14 -7.02 10.98 1.79
CA ARG A 14 -8.15 10.95 2.72
C ARG A 14 -8.34 9.56 3.32
N LEU A 15 -8.22 8.51 2.50
CA LEU A 15 -8.30 7.13 2.97
C LEU A 15 -7.15 6.78 3.92
N CYS A 16 -5.92 7.21 3.64
CA CYS A 16 -4.79 7.02 4.55
C CYS A 16 -5.01 7.72 5.90
N LYS A 17 -5.51 8.95 5.90
CA LYS A 17 -5.86 9.69 7.12
C LYS A 17 -6.97 9.01 7.92
N ALA A 18 -8.04 8.59 7.25
CA ALA A 18 -9.14 7.88 7.90
C ALA A 18 -8.68 6.54 8.51
N TYR A 19 -7.85 5.79 7.79
CA TYR A 19 -7.28 4.54 8.29
C TYR A 19 -6.41 4.78 9.53
N THR A 20 -5.50 5.74 9.48
CA THR A 20 -4.56 6.03 10.59
C THR A 20 -5.32 6.45 11.85
N ASN A 21 -6.25 7.42 11.72
CA ASN A 21 -7.11 7.86 12.83
C ASN A 21 -7.81 6.69 13.54
N ILE A 22 -8.40 5.76 12.79
CA ILE A 22 -9.12 4.63 13.38
C ILE A 22 -8.16 3.55 13.87
N SER A 23 -7.05 3.28 13.17
CA SER A 23 -6.13 2.22 13.54
C SER A 23 -5.33 2.52 14.83
N GLU A 24 -5.14 3.80 15.13
CA GLU A 24 -4.38 4.30 16.28
C GLU A 24 -5.26 4.70 17.45
N ASP A 25 -6.58 4.77 17.25
CA ASP A 25 -7.52 4.96 18.34
C ASP A 25 -7.42 3.79 19.34
N GLY A 26 -7.09 4.10 20.60
CA GLY A 26 -6.96 3.14 21.69
C GLY A 26 -8.25 2.36 21.98
N ALA A 27 -9.41 2.89 21.58
CA ALA A 27 -10.71 2.22 21.71
C ALA A 27 -10.88 1.03 20.74
N THR A 28 -10.00 0.89 19.74
CA THR A 28 -10.06 -0.18 18.72
C THR A 28 -9.66 -1.56 19.26
N SER A 29 -9.18 -1.64 20.51
CA SER A 29 -8.92 -2.92 21.21
C SER A 29 -10.17 -3.81 21.31
N THR A 30 -11.37 -3.22 21.19
CA THR A 30 -12.66 -3.92 21.38
C THR A 30 -13.33 -4.32 20.06
N ASP A 31 -12.89 -3.75 18.92
CA ASP A 31 -13.49 -4.00 17.60
C ASP A 31 -12.84 -5.20 16.90
N GLN A 32 -13.17 -6.42 17.34
CA GLN A 32 -12.68 -7.66 16.71
C GLN A 32 -13.29 -7.93 15.32
N ASN A 33 -14.28 -7.14 14.88
CA ASN A 33 -14.94 -7.33 13.59
C ASN A 33 -14.37 -6.38 12.51
N ALA A 34 -13.73 -6.97 11.49
CA ALA A 34 -13.19 -6.25 10.33
C ALA A 34 -14.25 -5.37 9.63
N THR A 35 -15.51 -5.81 9.60
CA THR A 35 -16.61 -5.05 9.02
C THR A 35 -16.83 -3.74 9.78
N THR A 36 -16.89 -3.79 11.11
CA THR A 36 -17.05 -2.61 11.98
C THR A 36 -15.88 -1.65 11.81
N PHE A 37 -14.66 -2.17 11.77
CA PHE A 37 -13.46 -1.37 11.52
C PHE A 37 -13.55 -0.58 10.20
N TRP A 38 -13.96 -1.24 9.11
CA TRP A 38 -14.13 -0.59 7.82
C TRP A 38 -15.30 0.40 7.77
N TYR A 39 -16.37 0.16 8.54
CA TYR A 39 -17.44 1.15 8.69
C TYR A 39 -16.96 2.41 9.40
N ARG A 40 -16.16 2.28 10.46
CA ARG A 40 -15.56 3.43 11.16
C ARG A 40 -14.61 4.22 10.26
N ILE A 41 -13.80 3.52 9.46
CA ILE A 41 -12.94 4.16 8.44
C ILE A 41 -13.80 4.90 7.41
N HIS A 42 -14.87 4.29 6.90
CA HIS A 42 -15.75 4.91 5.92
C HIS A 42 -16.42 6.17 6.48
N ALA A 43 -16.94 6.12 7.71
CA ALA A 43 -17.52 7.28 8.37
C ALA A 43 -16.50 8.43 8.52
N THR A 44 -15.28 8.11 8.97
CA THR A 44 -14.19 9.10 9.09
C THR A 44 -13.78 9.64 7.72
N TYR A 45 -13.69 8.79 6.71
CA TYR A 45 -13.40 9.18 5.33
C TYR A 45 -14.45 10.15 4.79
N SER A 46 -15.73 9.91 5.05
CA SER A 46 -16.81 10.81 4.64
C SER A 46 -16.73 12.16 5.34
N GLN A 47 -16.41 12.20 6.64
CA GLN A 47 -16.25 13.45 7.41
C GLN A 47 -15.05 14.29 6.96
N LEU A 48 -13.97 13.64 6.51
CA LEU A 48 -12.80 14.32 5.96
C LEU A 48 -13.03 14.86 4.54
N GLY A 49 -14.17 14.55 3.92
CA GLY A 49 -14.51 15.00 2.57
C GLY A 49 -15.20 16.35 2.54
N ALA A 50 -15.04 17.06 1.43
CA ALA A 50 -15.91 18.19 1.11
C ALA A 50 -17.33 17.69 0.80
N THR A 51 -18.31 18.54 1.08
CA THR A 51 -19.75 18.26 0.95
C THR A 51 -20.16 17.75 -0.44
N ASP A 52 -19.46 18.19 -1.49
CA ASP A 52 -19.80 17.88 -2.89
C ASP A 52 -19.03 16.66 -3.44
N THR A 53 -18.33 15.90 -2.60
CA THR A 53 -17.52 14.76 -3.07
C THR A 53 -18.36 13.50 -3.24
N VAL A 54 -18.18 12.81 -4.38
CA VAL A 54 -18.88 11.54 -4.67
C VAL A 54 -18.53 10.51 -3.59
N ALA A 55 -19.56 10.05 -2.87
CA ALA A 55 -19.39 9.08 -1.80
C ALA A 55 -18.95 7.70 -2.35
N ARG A 56 -17.74 7.27 -2.00
CA ARG A 56 -17.27 5.89 -2.23
C ARG A 56 -17.98 4.93 -1.26
N LYS A 57 -18.28 3.72 -1.72
CA LYS A 57 -18.81 2.66 -0.84
C LYS A 57 -17.70 2.11 0.09
N PRO A 58 -18.02 1.63 1.30
CA PRO A 58 -17.03 1.04 2.22
C PRO A 58 -16.16 -0.06 1.58
N GLY A 59 -16.79 -0.98 0.82
CA GLY A 59 -16.07 -2.05 0.13
C GLY A 59 -15.09 -1.56 -0.96
N ALA A 60 -15.34 -0.39 -1.55
CA ALA A 60 -14.42 0.22 -2.51
C ALA A 60 -13.16 0.76 -1.80
N LEU A 61 -13.33 1.39 -0.62
CA LEU A 61 -12.21 1.82 0.22
C LEU A 61 -11.36 0.63 0.67
N GLN A 62 -12.00 -0.42 1.16
CA GLN A 62 -11.32 -1.65 1.57
C GLN A 62 -10.53 -2.28 0.42
N THR A 63 -11.13 -2.37 -0.77
CA THR A 63 -10.46 -2.92 -1.96
C THR A 63 -9.28 -2.07 -2.40
N ARG A 64 -9.43 -0.73 -2.41
CA ARG A 64 -8.35 0.22 -2.75
C ARG A 64 -7.19 0.11 -1.77
N TRP A 65 -7.50 0.03 -0.48
CA TRP A 65 -6.51 -0.12 0.58
C TRP A 65 -5.75 -1.45 0.49
N ALA A 66 -6.46 -2.58 0.50
CA ALA A 66 -5.86 -3.91 0.55
C ALA A 66 -5.19 -4.29 -0.78
N GLY A 67 -5.76 -3.87 -1.91
CA GLY A 67 -5.26 -4.25 -3.24
C GLY A 67 -4.07 -3.41 -3.72
N LEU A 68 -3.97 -2.16 -3.27
CA LEU A 68 -2.99 -1.20 -3.79
C LEU A 68 -2.23 -0.45 -2.68
N ILE A 69 -2.91 0.36 -1.86
CA ILE A 69 -2.23 1.29 -0.95
C ILE A 69 -1.35 0.57 0.06
N ARG A 70 -1.92 -0.32 0.88
CA ARG A 70 -1.18 -1.04 1.92
C ARG A 70 0.03 -1.81 1.36
N PRO A 71 -0.13 -2.73 0.38
CA PRO A 71 1.00 -3.53 -0.09
C PRO A 71 2.08 -2.70 -0.79
N ASP A 72 1.71 -1.68 -1.58
CA ASP A 72 2.70 -0.92 -2.34
C ASP A 72 3.45 0.08 -1.46
N VAL A 73 2.75 0.78 -0.57
CA VAL A 73 3.40 1.68 0.40
C VAL A 73 4.28 0.89 1.37
N ALA A 74 3.85 -0.31 1.80
CA ALA A 74 4.67 -1.15 2.67
C ALA A 74 5.94 -1.65 1.96
N LEU A 75 5.83 -2.07 0.70
CA LEU A 75 6.99 -2.47 -0.09
C LEU A 75 7.96 -1.30 -0.26
N TYR A 76 7.46 -0.11 -0.60
CA TYR A 76 8.27 1.10 -0.74
C TYR A 76 8.95 1.47 0.59
N ALA A 77 8.22 1.47 1.69
CA ALA A 77 8.77 1.75 3.02
C ALA A 77 9.89 0.76 3.39
N SER A 78 9.73 -0.53 3.05
CA SER A 78 10.80 -1.53 3.26
C SER A 78 12.04 -1.25 2.40
N CYS A 79 11.85 -0.75 1.17
CA CYS A 79 12.96 -0.35 0.31
C CYS A 79 13.67 0.86 0.90
N LEU A 80 12.93 1.91 1.29
CA LEU A 80 13.49 3.11 1.89
C LEU A 80 14.28 2.79 3.16
N ALA A 81 13.72 2.01 4.08
CA ALA A 81 14.42 1.56 5.29
C ALA A 81 15.73 0.82 4.97
N ALA A 82 15.74 0.01 3.90
CA ALA A 82 16.94 -0.69 3.43
C ALA A 82 17.98 0.23 2.77
N VAL A 83 17.57 1.37 2.19
CA VAL A 83 18.50 2.39 1.69
C VAL A 83 19.07 3.19 2.86
N GLU A 84 18.21 3.66 3.77
CA GLU A 84 18.59 4.43 4.94
C GLU A 84 19.57 3.67 5.85
N ALA A 85 19.39 2.36 6.00
CA ALA A 85 20.29 1.49 6.75
C ALA A 85 21.72 1.40 6.18
N GLN A 86 21.95 1.83 4.93
CA GLN A 86 23.29 1.85 4.33
C GLN A 86 24.12 3.08 4.73
N GLN A 87 23.53 4.06 5.44
CA GLN A 87 24.22 5.22 6.01
C GLN A 87 25.22 5.90 5.06
N ARG A 88 24.77 6.31 3.88
CA ARG A 88 25.60 6.98 2.88
C ARG A 88 25.83 8.45 3.23
N SER A 89 27.08 8.83 3.48
CA SER A 89 27.46 10.23 3.70
C SER A 89 27.21 11.07 2.44
N GLY A 90 26.65 12.27 2.62
CA GLY A 90 26.46 13.24 1.53
C GLY A 90 25.20 13.02 0.68
N TRP A 91 24.35 12.05 1.01
CA TRP A 91 23.07 11.84 0.32
C TRP A 91 21.99 12.78 0.86
N THR A 92 21.21 13.37 -0.05
CA THR A 92 20.01 14.16 0.26
C THR A 92 18.79 13.27 0.45
N GLU A 93 17.71 13.77 1.06
CA GLU A 93 16.43 13.04 1.14
C GLU A 93 15.91 12.63 -0.25
N GLN A 94 16.16 13.47 -1.27
CA GLN A 94 15.80 13.15 -2.65
C GLN A 94 16.58 11.94 -3.19
N ASP A 95 17.86 11.81 -2.85
CA ASP A 95 18.68 10.66 -3.27
C ASP A 95 18.17 9.36 -2.64
N TYR A 96 17.84 9.39 -1.34
CA TYR A 96 17.24 8.25 -0.65
C TYR A 96 15.90 7.85 -1.25
N THR A 97 15.03 8.81 -1.53
CA THR A 97 13.69 8.55 -2.09
C THR A 97 13.76 8.03 -3.52
N ASN A 98 14.67 8.55 -4.35
CA ASN A 98 14.94 8.07 -5.71
C ASN A 98 15.48 6.63 -5.70
N GLU A 99 16.48 6.34 -4.87
CA GLU A 99 17.03 4.99 -4.75
C GLU A 99 16.00 4.00 -4.21
N ALA A 100 15.17 4.41 -3.25
CA ALA A 100 14.07 3.58 -2.75
C ALA A 100 13.04 3.28 -3.85
N ALA A 101 12.73 4.26 -4.72
CA ALA A 101 11.85 4.07 -5.87
C ALA A 101 12.46 3.09 -6.90
N ASN A 102 13.75 3.20 -7.19
CA ASN A 102 14.46 2.26 -8.05
C ASN A 102 14.39 0.82 -7.51
N ARG A 103 14.65 0.64 -6.21
CA ARG A 103 14.54 -0.67 -5.55
C ARG A 103 13.12 -1.20 -5.54
N PHE A 104 12.12 -0.33 -5.38
CA PHE A 104 10.71 -0.71 -5.49
C PHE A 104 10.40 -1.25 -6.89
N THR A 105 10.81 -0.53 -7.94
CA THR A 105 10.61 -0.92 -9.34
C THR A 105 11.20 -2.29 -9.61
N ALA A 106 12.48 -2.50 -9.26
CA ALA A 106 13.15 -3.79 -9.45
C ALA A 106 12.45 -4.93 -8.70
N LYS A 107 12.04 -4.72 -7.44
CA LYS A 107 11.27 -5.72 -6.69
C LYS A 107 9.91 -6.00 -7.34
N ARG A 108 9.23 -4.97 -7.86
CA ARG A 108 7.92 -5.11 -8.46
C ARG A 108 7.98 -5.87 -9.79
N GLU A 109 8.96 -5.58 -10.63
CA GLU A 109 9.29 -6.33 -11.84
C GLU A 109 9.52 -7.80 -11.51
N GLN A 110 10.33 -8.08 -10.48
CA GLN A 110 10.59 -9.45 -10.03
C GLN A 110 9.31 -10.16 -9.56
N LEU A 111 8.47 -9.51 -8.76
CA LEU A 111 7.19 -10.07 -8.31
C LEU A 111 6.23 -10.34 -9.49
N ASN A 112 6.16 -9.41 -10.45
CA ASN A 112 5.38 -9.56 -11.67
C ASN A 112 5.87 -10.77 -12.51
N ALA A 113 7.19 -10.88 -12.69
CA ALA A 113 7.81 -11.97 -13.42
C ALA A 113 7.59 -13.34 -12.74
N ASN A 114 7.72 -13.39 -11.42
CA ASN A 114 7.47 -14.59 -10.63
C ASN A 114 6.00 -15.03 -10.74
N ALA A 115 5.04 -14.11 -10.59
CA ALA A 115 3.62 -14.42 -10.73
C ALA A 115 3.28 -14.95 -12.14
N LEU A 116 3.90 -14.39 -13.18
CA LEU A 116 3.73 -14.87 -14.55
C LEU A 116 4.34 -16.26 -14.75
N ARG A 117 5.52 -16.51 -14.20
CA ARG A 117 6.18 -17.82 -14.26
C ARG A 117 5.35 -18.90 -13.59
N GLU A 118 4.90 -18.66 -12.36
CA GLU A 118 4.03 -19.59 -11.60
C GLU A 118 2.74 -19.90 -12.36
N TYR A 119 2.14 -18.90 -12.99
CA TYR A 119 0.97 -19.10 -13.85
C TYR A 119 1.28 -20.01 -15.04
N ASN A 120 2.38 -19.76 -15.74
CA ASN A 120 2.78 -20.55 -16.92
C ASN A 120 3.11 -22.00 -16.53
N GLU A 121 3.87 -22.23 -15.46
CA GLU A 121 4.18 -23.55 -14.92
C GLU A 121 2.92 -24.30 -14.48
N GLY A 122 1.98 -23.58 -13.86
CA GLY A 122 0.68 -24.12 -13.47
C GLY A 122 -0.19 -24.52 -14.66
N VAL A 123 -0.10 -23.78 -15.78
CA VAL A 123 -0.77 -24.13 -17.04
C VAL A 123 -0.13 -25.38 -17.66
N SER A 124 1.21 -25.42 -17.75
CA SER A 124 1.96 -26.56 -18.30
C SER A 124 1.73 -27.85 -17.49
N SER A 125 1.65 -27.75 -16.16
CA SER A 125 1.40 -28.90 -15.28
C SER A 125 -0.09 -29.32 -15.22
N GLY A 126 -0.99 -28.63 -15.91
CA GLY A 126 -2.43 -28.90 -15.87
C GLY A 126 -3.14 -28.50 -14.56
N SER A 127 -2.41 -27.93 -13.60
CA SER A 127 -2.90 -27.53 -12.27
C SER A 127 -3.78 -26.26 -12.28
N VAL A 128 -3.83 -25.54 -13.41
CA VAL A 128 -4.42 -24.19 -13.53
C VAL A 128 -5.54 -24.14 -14.58
N LYS A 129 -6.23 -25.26 -14.87
CA LYS A 129 -7.39 -25.27 -15.79
C LYS A 129 -8.42 -24.20 -15.39
N GLY A 130 -8.65 -23.24 -16.29
CA GLY A 130 -9.67 -22.20 -16.14
C GLY A 130 -9.30 -20.98 -15.29
N LYS A 131 -8.08 -20.88 -14.73
CA LYS A 131 -7.67 -19.64 -14.03
C LYS A 131 -7.24 -18.57 -15.04
N ARG A 132 -7.54 -17.31 -14.73
CA ARG A 132 -7.12 -16.16 -15.54
C ARG A 132 -5.66 -15.83 -15.29
N LYS A 133 -4.95 -15.42 -16.35
CA LYS A 133 -3.59 -14.87 -16.28
C LYS A 133 -3.54 -13.76 -15.21
N PRO A 134 -2.51 -13.73 -14.34
CA PRO A 134 -2.38 -12.69 -13.34
C PRO A 134 -2.26 -11.32 -14.01
N ARG A 135 -2.91 -10.32 -13.41
CA ARG A 135 -2.78 -8.92 -13.83
C ARG A 135 -1.48 -8.37 -13.25
N LEU A 136 -0.59 -7.93 -14.12
CA LEU A 136 0.66 -7.29 -13.69
C LEU A 136 0.35 -5.98 -12.99
N LYS A 137 1.07 -5.73 -11.90
CA LYS A 137 0.95 -4.48 -11.15
C LYS A 137 1.90 -3.43 -11.74
N PRO A 138 1.57 -2.12 -11.70
CA PRO A 138 2.48 -1.07 -12.13
C PRO A 138 3.81 -1.15 -11.39
N GLU A 139 4.91 -1.05 -12.13
CA GLU A 139 6.27 -1.18 -11.58
C GLU A 139 6.76 0.11 -10.94
N THR A 140 6.34 1.25 -11.48
CA THR A 140 6.64 2.56 -10.90
C THR A 140 5.82 2.81 -9.62
N PHE A 141 6.49 3.22 -8.55
CA PHE A 141 5.81 3.69 -7.35
C PHE A 141 5.14 5.04 -7.60
N ARG A 142 3.83 5.14 -7.35
CA ARG A 142 3.02 6.36 -7.57
C ARG A 142 2.25 6.82 -6.33
N LEU A 143 2.57 6.29 -5.15
CA LEU A 143 1.82 6.51 -3.91
C LEU A 143 2.66 7.24 -2.86
N LEU A 144 3.53 8.16 -3.30
CA LEU A 144 4.33 8.97 -2.39
C LEU A 144 3.45 9.82 -1.46
N HIS A 145 2.32 10.31 -1.95
CA HIS A 145 1.31 11.00 -1.15
C HIS A 145 0.76 10.13 -0.01
N CYS A 146 0.49 8.84 -0.27
CA CYS A 146 0.06 7.90 0.76
C CYS A 146 1.19 7.63 1.76
N PHE A 147 2.41 7.40 1.27
CA PHE A 147 3.56 7.16 2.12
C PHE A 147 3.79 8.32 3.10
N ASN A 148 3.69 9.57 2.63
CA ASN A 148 3.87 10.75 3.47
C ASN A 148 2.86 10.84 4.63
N VAL A 149 1.65 10.31 4.45
CA VAL A 149 0.68 10.18 5.55
C VAL A 149 1.02 9.00 6.45
N LEU A 150 1.30 7.83 5.85
CA LEU A 150 1.45 6.57 6.57
C LEU A 150 2.79 6.42 7.30
N ARG A 151 3.84 7.15 6.90
CA ARG A 151 5.15 7.12 7.57
C ARG A 151 5.10 7.61 9.02
N GLY A 152 4.11 8.44 9.36
CA GLY A 152 3.87 8.88 10.73
C GLY A 152 3.08 7.88 11.57
N SER A 153 2.47 6.87 10.94
CA SER A 153 1.63 5.92 11.65
C SER A 153 2.45 4.82 12.32
N VAL A 154 2.36 4.75 13.65
CA VAL A 154 3.06 3.74 14.45
C VAL A 154 2.56 2.35 14.07
N ARG A 155 1.24 2.20 13.92
CA ARG A 155 0.63 0.90 13.64
C ARG A 155 0.96 0.38 12.24
N PHE A 156 0.99 1.27 11.25
CA PHE A 156 1.39 0.90 9.89
C PHE A 156 2.88 0.55 9.83
N MET A 157 3.75 1.38 10.41
CA MET A 157 5.19 1.22 10.31
C MET A 157 5.73 0.01 11.09
N ARG A 158 5.05 -0.41 12.16
CA ARG A 158 5.43 -1.60 12.95
C ARG A 158 5.50 -2.89 12.11
N ASP A 159 4.65 -3.02 11.10
CA ASP A 159 4.59 -4.22 10.27
C ASP A 159 5.64 -4.19 9.12
N ILE A 160 6.40 -3.10 8.97
CA ILE A 160 7.39 -2.95 7.90
C ILE A 160 8.69 -3.66 8.30
N PRO A 161 9.19 -4.62 7.49
CA PRO A 161 10.45 -5.27 7.77
C PRO A 161 11.60 -4.27 7.78
N THR A 162 12.21 -4.05 8.95
CA THR A 162 13.43 -3.24 9.07
C THR A 162 14.66 -4.12 8.85
N PRO A 163 15.68 -3.65 8.13
CA PRO A 163 16.96 -4.34 8.04
C PRO A 163 17.52 -4.57 9.45
N ARG A 164 18.03 -5.77 9.73
CA ARG A 164 18.76 -6.02 10.98
C ARG A 164 19.96 -5.08 11.00
N LYS A 165 20.09 -4.26 12.04
CA LYS A 165 21.33 -3.50 12.30
C LYS A 165 22.45 -4.54 12.37
N ARG A 166 23.46 -4.43 11.50
CA ARG A 166 24.69 -5.22 11.70
C ARG A 166 25.27 -4.76 13.04
N PRO A 167 25.53 -5.67 14.00
CA PRO A 167 26.33 -5.31 15.16
C PRO A 167 27.66 -4.77 14.66
N CYS A 168 28.07 -3.61 15.18
CA CYS A 168 29.42 -3.10 15.00
C CYS A 168 30.43 -4.06 15.61
#